data_AF-A0A0G0KMR1-F1
#
_entry.id   AF-A0A0G0KMR1-F1
#
_cell.length_a   1.000
_cell.length_b   1.000
_cell.length_c   1.000
_cell.angle_alpha   90.00
_cell.angle_beta   90.00
_cell.angle_gamma   90.00
#
_symmetry.space_group_name_H-M   'P 1'
#
loop_
_entity.id
_entity.type
_entity.pdbx_description
1 polymer ?
#
loop_
_entity_poly.entity_id
_entity_poly.type
_entity_poly.pdbx_seq_one_letter_code
_entity_poly.pdbx_strand_id
1 'polypeptide(L)' 'GNNLRLGVYYKFHKERLDEIRNKKILEDAIAGVFNNPIKVDCLLTEIPKEVVKKVDLIEPQINGTHPDISKVAEEIFS' A
#
# COMPACT_ATOMS: atom_id res chain seq x y z
N GLY A 1 -20.52 10.37 -15.10
CA GLY A 1 -19.26 10.95 -14.62
C GLY A 1 -18.26 9.83 -14.46
N ASN A 2 -17.04 9.97 -14.96
CA ASN A 2 -16.02 8.92 -14.99
C ASN A 2 -15.04 9.07 -13.81
N ASN A 3 -15.56 9.06 -12.59
CA ASN A 3 -14.75 9.17 -11.38
C ASN A 3 -14.86 7.88 -10.57
N LEU A 4 -13.72 7.26 -10.27
CA LEU A 4 -13.60 6.10 -9.40
C LEU A 4 -13.15 6.56 -8.01
N ARG A 5 -13.83 6.09 -6.97
CA ARG A 5 -13.43 6.33 -5.57
C ARG A 5 -12.76 5.09 -5.00
N LEU A 6 -11.52 5.22 -4.55
CA LEU A 6 -10.75 4.13 -3.96
C LEU A 6 -10.63 4.33 -2.45
N GLY A 7 -11.25 3.43 -1.68
CA GLY A 7 -11.08 3.38 -0.23
C GLY A 7 -9.71 2.79 0.14
N VAL A 8 -8.94 3.51 0.94
CA VAL A 8 -7.66 3.07 1.50
C VAL A 8 -7.71 3.13 3.02
N TYR A 9 -6.99 2.23 3.67
CA TYR A 9 -7.08 2.06 5.13
C TYR A 9 -6.06 2.85 5.93
N TYR A 10 -4.98 3.29 5.27
CA TYR A 10 -3.87 3.96 5.93
C TYR A 10 -3.61 5.32 5.29
N LYS A 11 -3.41 6.34 6.14
CA LYS A 11 -3.14 7.72 5.71
C LYS A 11 -1.91 7.78 4.79
N PHE A 12 -0.85 7.07 5.13
CA PHE A 12 0.37 7.01 4.32
C PHE A 12 0.11 6.47 2.90
N HIS A 13 -0.71 5.42 2.75
CA HIS A 13 -1.05 4.90 1.43
C HIS A 13 -1.86 5.91 0.61
N LYS A 14 -2.79 6.61 1.25
CA LYS A 14 -3.55 7.70 0.60
C LYS A 14 -2.61 8.78 0.09
N GLU A 15 -1.70 9.27 0.93
CA GLU A 15 -0.75 10.32 0.56
C GLU A 15 0.16 9.88 -0.59
N ARG A 16 0.66 8.64 -0.55
CA ARG A 16 1.49 8.09 -1.63
C ARG A 16 0.72 7.95 -2.93
N LEU A 17 -0.54 7.52 -2.90
CA LEU A 17 -1.37 7.38 -4.11
C LEU A 17 -1.82 8.73 -4.68
N ASP A 18 -1.97 9.75 -3.84
CA ASP A 18 -2.33 11.11 -4.25
C ASP A 18 -1.15 11.90 -4.85
N GLU A 19 0.09 11.43 -4.69
CA GLU A 19 1.25 12.01 -5.40
C GLU A 19 1.00 11.99 -6.92
N ILE A 20 1.26 13.11 -7.60
CA ILE A 20 0.93 13.32 -9.03
C ILE A 20 1.40 12.15 -9.92
N ARG A 21 2.62 11.67 -9.69
CA ARG A 21 3.21 10.56 -10.46
C ARG A 21 2.43 9.26 -10.25
N ASN A 22 2.15 8.91 -9.00
CA ASN A 22 1.50 7.65 -8.63
C ASN A 22 0.03 7.68 -9.03
N LYS A 23 -0.64 8.82 -8.83
CA LYS A 23 -2.01 9.07 -9.27
C LYS A 23 -2.16 8.86 -10.78
N LYS A 24 -1.23 9.41 -11.57
CA LYS A 24 -1.24 9.24 -13.03
C LYS A 24 -1.07 7.77 -13.43
N ILE A 25 -0.12 7.05 -12.83
CA ILE A 25 0.09 5.62 -13.11
C ILE A 25 -1.18 4.82 -12.78
N LEU A 26 -1.84 5.12 -11.66
CA LEU A 26 -3.08 4.47 -11.25
C LEU A 26 -4.22 4.76 -12.24
N GLU A 27 -4.40 6.01 -12.64
CA GLU A 27 -5.41 6.42 -13.62
C GLU A 27 -5.15 5.78 -15.00
N ASP A 28 -3.90 5.73 -15.46
CA ASP A 28 -3.51 5.10 -16.73
C ASP A 28 -3.79 3.59 -16.72
N ALA A 29 -3.48 2.90 -15.61
CA ALA A 29 -3.76 1.47 -15.45
C ALA A 29 -5.27 1.19 -15.47
N ILE A 30 -6.06 2.00 -14.77
CA ILE A 30 -7.52 1.90 -14.75
C ILE A 30 -8.07 2.20 -16.14
N ALA A 31 -7.56 3.23 -16.83
CA ALA A 31 -7.99 3.56 -18.17
C ALA A 31 -7.76 2.40 -19.15
N GLY A 32 -6.67 1.64 -19.00
CA GLY A 32 -6.41 0.43 -19.77
C GLY A 32 -7.42 -0.70 -19.50
N VAL A 33 -7.94 -0.82 -18.28
CA VAL A 33 -8.97 -1.83 -17.94
C VAL A 33 -10.35 -1.43 -18.48
N PHE A 34 -10.73 -0.17 -18.31
CA PHE A 34 -12.05 0.32 -18.69
C PHE A 34 -12.12 0.83 -20.14
N ASN A 35 -11.00 0.84 -20.86
CA ASN A 35 -10.83 1.43 -22.19
C ASN A 35 -11.35 2.88 -22.29
N ASN A 36 -11.28 3.63 -21.19
CA ASN A 36 -11.81 4.98 -21.08
C ASN A 36 -11.02 5.77 -20.02
N PRO A 37 -10.79 7.08 -20.20
CA PRO A 37 -10.16 7.90 -19.18
C PRO A 37 -11.07 8.01 -17.94
N ILE A 38 -10.52 7.64 -16.79
CA ILE A 38 -11.20 7.66 -15.48
C ILE A 38 -10.33 8.44 -14.50
N LYS A 39 -10.93 9.40 -13.81
CA LYS A 39 -10.29 10.09 -12.68
C LYS A 39 -10.42 9.27 -11.41
N VAL A 40 -9.39 9.28 -10.57
CA VAL A 40 -9.39 8.53 -9.32
C VAL A 40 -9.30 9.46 -8.11
N ASP A 41 -10.19 9.23 -7.14
CA ASP A 41 -10.19 9.90 -5.84
C ASP A 41 -9.93 8.87 -4.73
N CYS A 42 -8.79 8.98 -4.05
CA CYS A 42 -8.47 8.14 -2.91
C CYS A 42 -9.12 8.69 -1.63
N LEU A 43 -9.74 7.83 -0.84
CA LEU A 43 -10.45 8.18 0.39
C LEU A 43 -9.93 7.34 1.55
N LEU A 44 -9.63 7.95 2.69
CA LEU A 44 -9.32 7.19 3.91
C LEU A 44 -10.62 6.59 4.46
N THR A 45 -10.64 5.27 4.60
CA THR A 45 -11.80 4.50 5.06
C THR A 45 -11.42 3.66 6.26
N GLU A 46 -12.40 3.32 7.10
CA GLU A 46 -12.17 2.44 8.25
C GLU A 46 -11.93 1.00 7.78
N ILE A 47 -11.00 0.31 8.46
CA ILE A 47 -10.76 -1.11 8.23
C ILE A 47 -11.99 -1.88 8.73
N PRO A 48 -12.66 -2.69 7.87
CA PRO A 48 -13.77 -3.49 8.34
C PRO A 48 -13.29 -4.48 9.41
N LYS A 49 -13.98 -4.53 10.55
CA LYS A 49 -13.60 -5.32 11.74
C LYS A 49 -13.46 -6.83 11.45
N GLU A 50 -14.07 -7.31 10.37
CA GLU A 50 -13.97 -8.72 9.95
C GLU A 50 -12.65 -9.06 9.23
N VAL A 51 -11.99 -8.08 8.60
CA VAL A 51 -10.73 -8.29 7.87
C VAL A 51 -9.55 -8.46 8.84
N VAL A 52 -9.68 -7.92 10.06
CA VAL A 52 -8.67 -8.03 11.14
C VAL A 52 -8.48 -9.48 11.61
N LYS A 53 -9.43 -10.39 11.34
CA LYS A 53 -9.31 -11.81 11.70
C LYS A 53 -8.46 -12.67 10.74
N LYS A 54 -7.91 -12.10 9.66
CA LYS A 54 -7.04 -12.83 8.72
C LYS A 54 -5.68 -12.18 8.47
N VAL A 55 -5.38 -11.10 9.18
CA VAL A 55 -4.03 -10.59 9.31
C VAL A 55 -3.71 -10.60 10.80
N ASP A 56 -3.67 -11.82 11.36
CA ASP A 56 -2.61 -12.05 12.34
C ASP A 56 -1.36 -11.54 11.65
N LEU A 57 -0.74 -10.55 12.28
CA LEU A 57 0.58 -10.08 11.92
C LEU A 57 1.38 -11.32 11.53
N ILE A 58 1.72 -11.44 10.25
CA ILE A 58 2.94 -12.16 9.93
C ILE A 58 4.01 -11.26 10.54
N GLU A 59 4.21 -11.38 11.86
CA GLU A 59 5.55 -11.34 12.40
C GLU A 59 6.36 -12.15 11.40
N PRO A 60 7.40 -11.57 10.77
CA PRO A 60 8.20 -12.35 9.85
C PRO A 60 8.64 -13.58 10.63
N GLN A 61 8.06 -14.74 10.29
CA GLN A 61 8.52 -16.00 10.83
C GLN A 61 9.91 -16.14 10.23
N ILE A 62 10.91 -15.76 11.03
CA ILE A 62 12.32 -16.01 10.83
C ILE A 62 12.57 -17.53 10.96
N ASN A 63 11.87 -18.30 10.14
CA ASN A 63 12.16 -19.70 9.91
C ASN A 63 13.23 -19.76 8.84
N GLY A 64 14.47 -19.55 9.25
CA GLY A 64 15.64 -19.69 8.40
C GLY A 64 16.80 -18.87 8.92
N THR A 65 17.66 -19.52 9.70
CA THR A 65 19.07 -19.21 9.99
C THR A 65 19.61 -17.91 9.35
N HIS A 66 19.23 -16.75 9.89
CA HIS A 66 19.84 -15.48 9.55
C HIS A 66 20.58 -14.94 10.77
N PRO A 67 21.86 -14.55 10.63
CA PRO A 67 22.61 -13.94 11.72
C PRO A 67 21.90 -12.67 12.20
N ASP A 68 21.83 -12.48 13.52
CA ASP A 68 21.19 -11.35 14.19
C ASP A 68 21.39 -10.03 13.43
N ILE A 69 20.29 -9.54 12.84
CA ILE A 69 20.25 -8.32 12.01
C ILE A 69 20.79 -7.11 12.81
N SER A 70 20.65 -7.14 14.14
CA SER A 70 21.21 -6.14 15.05
C SER A 70 22.74 -6.04 14.99
N LYS A 71 23.46 -7.16 14.83
CA LYS A 71 24.93 -7.16 14.72
C LYS A 71 25.41 -6.63 13.36
N VAL A 72 24.69 -6.96 12.30
CA VAL A 72 24.99 -6.45 10.94
C VAL A 72 24.78 -4.93 10.88
N ALA A 73 23.75 -4.42 11.55
CA ALA A 73 23.49 -2.99 11.61
C ALA A 73 24.61 -2.22 12.36
N GLU A 74 25.13 -2.77 13.46
CA GLU A 74 26.27 -2.18 14.17
C GLU A 74 27.54 -2.12 13.30
N GLU A 75 27.80 -3.12 12.45
CA GLU A 75 28.94 -3.11 11.52
C GLU A 75 28.79 -2.11 10.37
N ILE A 76 27.57 -1.86 9.87
CA ILE A 76 27.34 -0.96 8.73
C ILE A 76 27.44 0.52 9.14
N PHE A 77 27.08 0.85 10.38
CA PHE A 77 27.01 2.23 10.87
C PHE A 77 28.11 2.60 11.88
N SER A 78 29.11 1.72 12.08
CA SER A 78 30.33 2.02 12.85
C SER A 78 31.49 2.42 11.95
#